data_AF-A0A7U4LGL9-F1
#
_entry.id   AF-A0A7U4LGL9-F1
#
_cell.length_a   1.000
_cell.length_b   1.000
_cell.length_c   1.000
_cell.angle_alpha   90.00
_cell.angle_beta   90.00
_cell.angle_gamma   90.00
#
_symmetry.space_group_name_H-M   'P 1'
#
loop_
_entity.id
_entity.type
_entity.pdbx_description
1 polymer ?
#
loop_
_entity_poly.entity_id
_entity_poly.type
_entity_poly.pdbx_seq_one_letter_code
_entity_poly.pdbx_strand_id
1 'polypeptide(L)'
;MTTQEATLVTATEFVTDILCELALHDVKKLRLVDTMQDRRFEKAYEMLREQRSRLNIALDFSLATNPYHGDSSTLREAIYGLREQGVVSINNPSFKTVEVQVDRDDADYFLTKSSIPRHVVTQIVNCVFIGEGMDGQQRVTSAN
;
A
#
# COMPACT_ATOMS: atom_id res chain seq x y z
N MET A 1 -16.06 -3.16 -32.63
CA MET A 1 -15.63 -3.64 -31.30
C MET A 1 -14.57 -2.68 -30.82
N THR A 2 -14.92 -1.76 -29.93
CA THR A 2 -13.96 -0.85 -29.30
C THR A 2 -13.18 -1.66 -28.26
N THR A 3 -11.92 -1.94 -28.54
CA THR A 3 -10.98 -2.48 -27.56
C THR A 3 -10.80 -1.40 -26.49
N GLN A 4 -11.42 -1.58 -25.33
CA GLN A 4 -11.23 -0.65 -24.22
C GLN A 4 -9.78 -0.82 -23.73
N GLU A 5 -8.97 0.22 -23.86
CA GLU A 5 -7.57 0.19 -23.39
C GLU A 5 -7.55 -0.01 -21.87
N ALA A 6 -6.60 -0.83 -21.41
CA ALA A 6 -6.45 -1.12 -19.99
C ALA A 6 -5.92 0.11 -19.25
N THR A 7 -6.47 0.41 -18.08
CA THR A 7 -5.98 1.51 -17.23
C THR A 7 -4.66 1.10 -16.57
N LEU A 8 -3.62 1.92 -16.72
CA LEU A 8 -2.33 1.67 -16.11
C LEU A 8 -2.38 1.98 -14.60
N VAL A 9 -1.87 1.07 -13.78
CA VAL A 9 -1.70 1.25 -12.34
C VAL A 9 -0.21 1.13 -12.02
N THR A 10 0.32 2.18 -11.39
CA THR A 10 1.74 2.25 -11.00
C THR A 10 1.98 1.74 -9.58
N ALA A 11 3.23 1.40 -9.26
CA ALA A 11 3.62 1.03 -7.89
C ALA A 11 3.28 2.14 -6.88
N THR A 12 3.54 3.40 -7.26
CA THR A 12 3.26 4.57 -6.41
C THR A 12 1.77 4.71 -6.13
N GLU A 13 0.92 4.63 -7.16
CA GLU A 13 -0.54 4.68 -7.00
C GLU A 13 -1.05 3.55 -6.11
N PHE A 14 -0.63 2.31 -6.38
CA PHE A 14 -1.01 1.17 -5.58
C PHE A 14 -0.63 1.33 -4.11
N VAL A 15 0.60 1.77 -3.81
CA VAL A 15 1.05 1.99 -2.44
C VAL A 15 0.27 3.15 -1.80
N THR A 16 0.04 4.26 -2.51
CA THR A 16 -0.79 5.37 -2.02
C THR A 16 -2.17 4.90 -1.59
N ASP A 17 -2.85 4.11 -2.43
CA ASP A 17 -4.21 3.64 -2.16
C ASP A 17 -4.28 2.78 -0.90
N ILE A 18 -3.30 1.88 -0.73
CA ILE A 18 -3.17 1.07 0.48
C ILE A 18 -2.95 1.95 1.72
N LEU A 19 -2.07 2.95 1.64
CA LEU A 19 -1.79 3.84 2.76
C LEU A 19 -2.99 4.72 3.12
N CYS A 20 -3.71 5.23 2.11
CA CYS A 20 -4.92 6.04 2.30
C CYS A 20 -6.02 5.21 2.98
N GLU A 21 -6.27 4.00 2.48
CA GLU A 21 -7.24 3.11 3.11
C GLU A 21 -6.81 2.76 4.54
N LEU A 22 -5.54 2.44 4.79
CA LEU A 22 -5.03 2.24 6.15
C LEU A 22 -5.23 3.45 7.07
N ALA A 23 -5.04 4.68 6.56
CA ALA A 23 -5.29 5.90 7.32
C ALA A 23 -6.77 6.04 7.72
N LEU A 24 -7.72 5.62 6.85
CA LEU A 24 -9.14 5.58 7.16
C LEU A 24 -9.51 4.56 8.25
N HIS A 25 -8.67 3.54 8.45
CA HIS A 25 -8.74 2.55 9.53
C HIS A 25 -7.90 2.94 10.77
N ASP A 26 -7.53 4.21 10.90
CA ASP A 26 -6.70 4.77 11.99
C ASP A 26 -5.29 4.16 12.11
N VAL A 27 -4.78 3.53 11.04
CA VAL A 27 -3.41 2.99 10.99
C VAL A 27 -2.45 4.05 10.44
N LYS A 28 -1.87 4.84 11.35
CA LYS A 28 -0.99 5.98 10.99
C LYS A 28 0.51 5.66 10.96
N LYS A 29 0.92 4.46 11.38
CA LYS A 29 2.33 4.07 11.43
C LYS A 29 2.52 2.65 10.91
N LEU A 30 3.46 2.49 9.99
CA LEU A 30 3.89 1.20 9.44
C LEU A 30 5.38 0.99 9.69
N ARG A 31 5.75 -0.21 10.16
CA ARG A 31 7.15 -0.61 10.34
C ARG A 31 7.61 -1.47 9.18
N LEU A 32 8.39 -0.91 8.26
CA LEU A 32 8.96 -1.64 7.11
C LEU A 32 10.28 -2.36 7.44
N VAL A 33 10.62 -2.47 8.73
CA VAL A 33 11.84 -3.18 9.18
C VAL A 33 11.73 -4.68 9.00
N ASP A 34 10.50 -5.19 9.09
CA ASP A 34 10.27 -6.62 9.15
C ASP A 34 9.85 -7.09 7.77
N THR A 35 10.45 -8.18 7.30
CA THR A 35 10.06 -8.93 6.09
C THR A 35 8.55 -9.20 6.03
N MET A 36 7.87 -9.14 7.18
CA MET A 36 6.42 -9.21 7.32
C MET A 36 5.65 -8.12 6.56
N GLN A 37 6.09 -6.86 6.56
CA GLN A 37 5.36 -5.82 5.83
C GLN A 37 5.62 -5.91 4.33
N ASP A 38 6.85 -6.18 3.91
CA ASP A 38 7.14 -6.36 2.48
C ASP A 38 6.38 -7.57 1.93
N ARG A 39 6.26 -8.65 2.71
CA ARG A 39 5.39 -9.79 2.37
C ARG A 39 3.90 -9.44 2.33
N ARG A 40 3.43 -8.51 3.17
CA ARG A 40 2.05 -8.01 3.11
C ARG A 40 1.83 -7.22 1.83
N PHE A 41 2.74 -6.32 1.46
CA PHE A 41 2.66 -5.61 0.19
C PHE A 41 2.76 -6.54 -1.03
N GLU A 42 3.60 -7.57 -0.98
CA GLU A 42 3.66 -8.63 -1.99
C GLU A 42 2.33 -9.40 -2.09
N LYS A 43 1.75 -9.84 -0.96
CA LYS A 43 0.44 -10.49 -0.93
C LYS A 43 -0.67 -9.59 -1.48
N ALA A 44 -0.65 -8.31 -1.11
CA ALA A 44 -1.60 -7.32 -1.60
C ALA A 44 -1.48 -7.12 -3.12
N TYR A 45 -0.25 -7.08 -3.65
CA TYR A 45 0.02 -7.04 -5.08
C TYR A 45 -0.52 -8.27 -5.80
N GLU A 46 -0.24 -9.48 -5.29
CA GLU A 46 -0.74 -10.72 -5.90
C GLU A 46 -2.27 -10.76 -5.92
N MET A 47 -2.94 -10.30 -4.86
CA MET A 47 -4.40 -10.17 -4.84
C MET A 47 -4.94 -9.20 -5.91
N LEU A 48 -4.25 -8.08 -6.17
CA LEU A 48 -4.62 -7.16 -7.25
C LEU A 48 -4.32 -7.78 -8.63
N ARG A 49 -3.17 -8.44 -8.76
CA ARG A 49 -2.70 -9.11 -9.97
C ARG A 49 -3.67 -10.18 -10.46
N GLU A 50 -4.24 -10.95 -9.55
CA GLU A 50 -5.27 -11.95 -9.84
C GLU A 50 -6.55 -11.34 -10.40
N GLN A 51 -6.85 -10.09 -10.05
CA GLN A 51 -8.07 -9.39 -10.47
C GLN A 51 -7.87 -8.51 -11.72
N ARG A 52 -6.64 -8.33 -12.21
CA ARG A 52 -6.31 -7.32 -13.23
C ARG A 52 -7.15 -7.42 -14.51
N SER A 53 -7.41 -8.64 -15.00
CA SER A 53 -8.19 -8.87 -16.22
C SER A 53 -9.67 -8.53 -16.03
N ARG A 54 -10.21 -8.76 -14.83
CA ARG A 54 -11.59 -8.39 -14.48
C ARG A 54 -11.76 -6.87 -14.36
N LEU A 55 -10.72 -6.20 -13.87
CA LEU A 55 -10.70 -4.76 -13.66
C LEU A 55 -10.29 -3.97 -14.90
N ASN A 56 -9.88 -4.65 -15.98
CA ASN A 56 -9.28 -4.04 -17.17
C ASN A 56 -8.12 -3.09 -16.82
N ILE A 57 -7.23 -3.53 -15.92
CA ILE A 57 -6.03 -2.77 -15.52
C ILE A 57 -4.75 -3.46 -15.98
N ALA A 58 -3.72 -2.66 -16.23
CA ALA A 58 -2.36 -3.10 -16.49
C ALA A 58 -1.46 -2.69 -15.32
N LEU A 59 -0.63 -3.63 -14.84
CA LEU A 59 0.36 -3.39 -13.78
C LEU A 59 1.73 -3.28 -14.45
N ASP A 60 2.43 -2.15 -14.32
CA ASP A 60 3.80 -1.96 -14.84
C ASP A 60 4.89 -2.34 -13.84
N PHE A 61 4.50 -2.84 -12.68
CA PHE A 61 5.39 -3.11 -11.57
C PHE A 61 5.21 -4.51 -11.01
N SER A 62 6.18 -4.93 -10.20
CA SER A 62 6.14 -6.15 -9.39
C SER A 62 6.61 -5.84 -7.98
N LEU A 63 5.91 -6.37 -6.98
CA LEU A 63 6.33 -6.31 -5.59
C LEU A 63 6.76 -7.70 -5.14
N ALA A 64 7.94 -8.14 -5.60
CA ALA A 64 8.56 -9.38 -5.14
C ALA A 64 9.54 -9.09 -3.99
N THR A 65 9.46 -9.86 -2.90
CA THR A 65 10.50 -9.78 -1.85
C THR A 65 11.78 -10.47 -2.32
N ASN A 66 12.93 -9.81 -2.19
CA ASN A 66 14.20 -10.44 -2.51
C ASN A 66 14.48 -11.56 -1.48
N PRO A 67 14.72 -12.82 -1.90
CA PRO A 67 14.94 -13.93 -0.97
C PRO A 67 16.20 -13.78 -0.09
N TYR A 68 17.17 -12.96 -0.51
CA TYR A 68 18.44 -12.75 0.21
C TYR A 68 18.43 -11.55 1.16
N HIS A 69 17.66 -10.51 0.82
CA HIS A 69 17.64 -9.25 1.58
C HIS A 69 16.30 -8.97 2.25
N GLY A 70 15.26 -9.74 1.90
CA GLY A 70 13.93 -9.66 2.49
C GLY A 70 13.16 -8.38 2.16
N ASP A 71 13.71 -7.55 1.26
CA ASP A 71 13.19 -6.25 0.89
C ASP A 71 12.74 -6.17 -0.58
N SER A 72 11.74 -5.32 -0.85
CA SER A 72 11.32 -4.95 -2.21
C SER A 72 11.88 -3.58 -2.60
N SER A 73 12.75 -3.53 -3.61
CA SER A 73 13.30 -2.28 -4.14
C SER A 73 12.19 -1.37 -4.69
N THR A 74 11.22 -1.96 -5.40
CA THR A 74 10.07 -1.25 -5.96
C THR A 74 9.19 -0.65 -4.86
N LEU A 75 8.96 -1.37 -3.76
CA LEU A 75 8.23 -0.82 -2.61
C LEU A 75 8.97 0.38 -2.00
N ARG A 76 10.29 0.27 -1.84
CA ARG A 76 11.11 1.37 -1.33
C ARG A 76 11.03 2.58 -2.24
N GLU A 77 11.24 2.41 -3.54
CA GLU A 77 11.15 3.48 -4.54
C GLU A 77 9.80 4.19 -4.51
N ALA A 78 8.70 3.44 -4.45
CA ALA A 78 7.36 4.01 -4.30
C ALA A 78 7.26 4.88 -3.04
N ILE A 79 7.73 4.36 -1.89
CA ILE A 79 7.68 5.08 -0.61
C ILE A 79 8.58 6.32 -0.59
N TYR A 80 9.73 6.28 -1.27
CA TYR A 80 10.56 7.45 -1.50
C TYR A 80 9.81 8.53 -2.28
N GLY A 81 9.14 8.16 -3.38
CA GLY A 81 8.31 9.10 -4.14
C GLY A 81 7.18 9.69 -3.31
N LEU A 82 6.53 8.89 -2.47
CA LEU A 82 5.47 9.35 -1.57
C LEU A 82 5.96 10.30 -0.49
N ARG A 83 7.21 10.14 -0.03
CA ARG A 83 7.83 11.10 0.88
C ARG A 83 8.01 12.46 0.22
N GLU A 84 8.45 12.50 -1.04
CA GLU A 84 8.61 13.75 -1.80
C GLU A 84 7.27 14.46 -2.02
N GLN A 85 6.17 13.69 -2.08
CA GLN A 85 4.80 14.19 -2.20
C GLN A 85 4.14 14.56 -0.86
N GLY A 86 4.82 14.36 0.28
CA GLY A 86 4.28 14.66 1.61
C GLY A 86 3.25 13.65 2.14
N VAL A 87 3.02 12.54 1.45
CA VAL A 87 2.08 11.48 1.83
C VAL A 87 2.60 10.69 3.04
N VAL A 88 3.93 10.56 3.16
CA VAL A 88 4.59 9.86 4.26
C VAL A 88 5.79 10.60 4.82
N SER A 89 6.03 10.40 6.11
CA SER A 89 7.26 10.81 6.80
C SER A 89 8.12 9.60 7.11
N ILE A 90 9.43 9.73 6.86
CA ILE A 90 10.42 8.69 7.12
C ILE A 90 11.33 9.19 8.23
N ASN A 91 11.16 8.63 9.42
CA ASN A 91 11.78 9.15 10.65
C ASN A 91 13.22 8.70 10.85
N ASN A 92 13.77 7.88 9.95
CA ASN A 92 15.13 7.37 10.05
C ASN A 92 15.72 7.05 8.66
N PRO A 93 17.05 7.24 8.48
CA PRO A 93 17.72 7.00 7.19
C PRO A 93 17.69 5.53 6.73
N SER A 94 17.23 4.61 7.57
CA SER A 94 17.11 3.19 7.29
C SER A 94 15.68 2.73 6.94
N PHE A 95 14.74 3.64 6.66
CA PHE A 95 13.39 3.31 6.16
C PHE A 95 12.63 2.36 7.08
N LYS A 96 12.89 2.45 8.39
CA LYS A 96 12.44 1.45 9.35
C LYS A 96 10.98 1.69 9.74
N THR A 97 10.62 2.95 9.88
CA THR A 97 9.27 3.36 10.23
C THR A 97 8.82 4.40 9.23
N VAL A 98 7.68 4.15 8.61
CA VAL A 98 6.96 5.07 7.76
C VAL A 98 5.72 5.52 8.50
N GLU A 99 5.61 6.83 8.69
CA GLU A 99 4.42 7.43 9.27
C GLU A 99 3.55 7.98 8.13
N VAL A 100 2.31 7.53 8.08
CA VAL A 100 1.32 8.00 7.12
C VAL A 100 0.83 9.37 7.58
N GLN A 101 1.04 10.39 6.75
CA GLN A 101 0.68 11.78 7.05
C GLN A 101 -0.64 12.21 6.39
N VAL A 102 -1.28 11.30 5.66
CA VAL A 102 -2.56 11.56 5.00
C VAL A 102 -3.66 11.67 6.04
N ASP A 103 -4.39 12.78 6.02
CA ASP A 103 -5.60 12.93 6.83
C ASP A 103 -6.80 12.19 6.18
N ARG A 104 -7.95 12.25 6.83
CA ARG A 104 -9.13 11.51 6.37
C ARG A 104 -9.66 12.07 5.04
N ASP A 105 -9.66 13.39 4.87
CA ASP A 105 -10.23 14.07 3.71
C ASP A 105 -9.33 13.84 2.48
N ASP A 106 -8.02 13.93 2.66
CA ASP A 106 -7.03 13.62 1.63
C ASP A 106 -7.09 12.14 1.24
N ALA A 107 -7.23 11.22 2.21
CA ALA A 107 -7.32 9.80 1.94
C ALA A 107 -8.57 9.46 1.09
N ASP A 108 -9.72 10.05 1.43
CA ASP A 108 -10.93 9.93 0.63
C ASP A 108 -10.73 10.54 -0.78
N TYR A 109 -10.07 11.70 -0.88
CA TYR A 109 -9.76 12.31 -2.17
C TYR A 109 -8.90 11.40 -3.07
N PHE A 110 -7.79 10.87 -2.56
CA PHE A 110 -6.92 9.96 -3.33
C PHE A 110 -7.68 8.71 -3.79
N LEU A 111 -8.44 8.07 -2.90
CA LEU A 111 -9.20 6.85 -3.21
C LEU A 111 -10.31 7.09 -4.24
N THR A 112 -10.85 8.31 -4.35
CA THR A 112 -11.83 8.64 -5.42
C THR A 112 -11.19 8.85 -6.79
N LYS A 113 -9.88 9.13 -6.83
CA LYS A 113 -9.10 9.35 -8.05
C LYS A 113 -8.33 8.11 -8.51
N SER A 114 -8.24 7.09 -7.67
CA SER A 114 -7.58 5.84 -7.97
C SER A 114 -8.17 5.14 -9.20
N SER A 115 -7.28 4.55 -9.99
CA SER A 115 -7.61 3.62 -11.07
C SER A 115 -8.06 2.25 -10.53
N ILE A 116 -7.75 1.94 -9.27
CA ILE A 116 -8.21 0.74 -8.58
C ILE A 116 -9.55 1.08 -7.89
N PRO A 117 -10.64 0.33 -8.19
CA PRO A 117 -11.90 0.60 -7.52
C PRO A 117 -11.77 0.47 -6.00
N ARG A 118 -12.25 1.48 -5.27
CA ARG A 118 -12.14 1.55 -3.80
C ARG A 118 -12.53 0.26 -3.07
N HIS A 119 -13.60 -0.42 -3.50
CA HIS A 119 -14.02 -1.68 -2.89
C HIS A 119 -12.95 -2.79 -2.98
N VAL A 120 -12.13 -2.79 -4.04
CA VAL A 120 -11.00 -3.73 -4.20
C VAL A 120 -9.88 -3.34 -3.24
N VAL A 121 -9.56 -2.05 -3.13
CA VAL A 121 -8.56 -1.55 -2.17
C VAL A 121 -8.97 -1.91 -0.74
N THR A 122 -10.21 -1.60 -0.34
CA THR A 122 -10.78 -1.98 0.95
C THR A 122 -10.72 -3.48 1.19
N GLN A 123 -11.04 -4.31 0.19
CA GLN A 123 -10.93 -5.76 0.30
C GLN A 123 -9.48 -6.20 0.55
N ILE A 124 -8.52 -5.69 -0.21
CA ILE A 124 -7.10 -6.02 -0.06
C ILE A 124 -6.62 -5.61 1.33
N VAL A 125 -6.90 -4.38 1.75
CA VAL A 125 -6.51 -3.87 3.08
C VAL A 125 -7.12 -4.73 4.18
N ASN A 126 -8.40 -5.04 4.07
CA ASN A 126 -9.08 -5.90 5.04
C ASN A 126 -8.52 -7.33 5.05
N CYS A 127 -8.11 -7.91 3.94
CA CYS A 127 -7.59 -9.29 3.91
C CYS A 127 -6.11 -9.41 4.31
N VAL A 128 -5.33 -8.35 4.12
CA VAL A 128 -3.87 -8.42 4.23
C VAL A 128 -3.33 -7.68 5.44
N PHE A 129 -3.98 -6.59 5.83
CA PHE A 129 -3.49 -5.69 6.87
C PHE A 129 -4.38 -5.67 8.11
N ILE A 130 -5.69 -5.88 7.98
CA ILE A 130 -6.66 -5.81 9.10
C ILE A 130 -7.19 -7.19 9.53
N GLY A 131 -7.43 -8.09 8.59
CA GLY A 131 -8.16 -9.35 8.79
C GLY A 131 -7.26 -10.56 9.06
N GLU A 132 -7.80 -11.43 9.93
CA GLU A 132 -7.18 -12.59 10.61
C GLU A 132 -5.98 -12.26 11.50
N GLY A 133 -6.25 -12.26 12.81
CA GLY A 133 -5.21 -12.14 13.83
C GLY A 133 -4.17 -13.24 13.70
N MET A 134 -2.92 -12.85 13.46
CA MET A 134 -1.73 -13.61 13.85
C MET A 134 -0.68 -12.63 14.38
N ASP A 135 -0.49 -12.75 15.70
CA ASP A 135 0.68 -12.41 16.51
C ASP A 135 1.29 -11.00 16.39
N GLY A 136 0.86 -10.16 17.34
CA GLY A 136 1.83 -9.52 18.21
C GLY A 136 2.62 -8.34 17.64
N GLN A 137 1.96 -7.29 17.16
CA GLN A 137 2.59 -5.96 17.12
C GLN A 137 1.56 -4.86 17.43
N GLN A 138 1.68 -4.40 18.68
CA GLN A 138 1.21 -3.15 19.28
C GLN A 138 0.42 -2.22 18.35
N ARG A 139 -0.90 -2.16 18.59
CA ARG A 139 -1.64 -0.89 18.50
C ARG A 139 -0.92 0.12 19.39
N VAL A 140 -0.10 0.98 18.80
CA VAL A 140 0.32 2.21 19.46
C VAL A 140 -0.86 3.16 19.32
N THR A 141 -1.87 2.97 20.17
CA THR A 141 -2.84 4.02 20.43
C THR A 141 -2.07 5.14 21.12
N SER A 142 -1.83 6.24 20.41
CA SER A 142 -1.42 7.49 21.05
C SER A 142 -2.50 7.83 22.08
N ALA A 143 -2.18 7.63 23.36
CA ALA A 143 -2.97 8.12 24.46
C ALA A 143 -2.54 9.57 24.75
N ASN A 144 -3.53 10.46 24.73
CA ASN A 144 -3.57 11.85 25.23
C ASN A 144 -2.45 12.81 24.84
#